data_AF-A0A928EC03-F1
#
_entry.id   AF-A0A928EC03-F1
#
_cell.length_a   1.000
_cell.length_b   1.000
_cell.length_c   1.000
_cell.angle_alpha   90.00
_cell.angle_beta   90.00
_cell.angle_gamma   90.00
#
_symmetry.space_group_name_H-M   'P 1'
#
loop_
_entity.id
_entity.type
_entity.pdbx_description
1 polymer ?
#
loop_
_entity_poly.entity_id
_entity_poly.type
_entity_poly.pdbx_seq_one_letter_code
_entity_poly.pdbx_strand_id
1 'polypeptide(L)'
;MTGLDMDKRAYDDDADEPRPHTPARVFNAVAAGIIMLLFLVHACLGTLKLYWPEMPSNLEFIVWFGVAIIAVHVIASIVTTYEMWTDTVRPPSDRKKRHQILKWVTGILLLVSIVIHQLCVSELLPPAAVDVLTLPALIVTAILLCWHLFVGAKSLTRDLNLKSAFRTPLRVVFIVITVVVCAAVLVLIVR
;
A
#
# COMPACT_ATOMS: atom_id res chain seq x y z
N MET A 1 -31.13 4.42 3.69
CA MET A 1 -30.08 5.33 4.19
C MET A 1 -30.72 6.70 4.34
N THR A 2 -30.93 7.15 5.57
CA THR A 2 -31.61 8.43 5.86
C THR A 2 -30.56 9.53 6.06
N GLY A 3 -30.95 10.80 5.89
CA GLY A 3 -30.05 11.95 6.09
C GLY A 3 -29.38 11.99 7.47
N LEU A 4 -30.03 11.40 8.49
CA LEU A 4 -29.50 11.23 9.84
C LEU A 4 -28.27 10.30 9.93
N ASP A 5 -28.15 9.31 9.03
CA ASP A 5 -26.98 8.42 8.96
C ASP A 5 -25.77 9.07 8.29
N MET A 6 -26.01 10.12 7.49
CA MET A 6 -24.93 10.93 6.89
C MET A 6 -24.41 11.96 7.88
N ASP A 7 -25.30 12.60 8.65
CA ASP A 7 -24.92 13.58 9.66
C ASP A 7 -24.14 12.95 10.81
N LYS A 8 -24.53 11.75 11.27
CA LYS A 8 -23.73 10.99 12.25
C LYS A 8 -22.34 10.62 11.75
N ARG A 9 -22.20 10.31 10.45
CA ARG A 9 -20.89 9.97 9.85
C ARG A 9 -19.97 11.17 9.69
N ALA A 10 -20.53 12.35 9.44
CA ALA A 10 -19.79 13.61 9.42
C ALA A 10 -19.41 14.03 10.86
N TYR A 11 -20.37 13.94 11.79
CA TYR A 11 -20.15 14.24 13.21
C TYR A 11 -19.07 13.35 13.85
N ASP A 12 -19.08 12.04 13.59
CA ASP A 12 -18.06 11.11 14.13
C ASP A 12 -16.70 11.19 13.42
N ASP A 13 -16.60 11.75 12.21
CA ASP A 13 -15.33 11.94 11.52
C ASP A 13 -14.63 13.25 11.95
N ASP A 14 -15.38 14.23 12.51
CA ASP A 14 -14.89 15.58 12.87
C ASP A 14 -14.96 15.93 14.38
N ALA A 15 -15.66 15.18 15.23
CA ALA A 15 -15.81 15.49 16.67
C ALA A 15 -14.64 15.08 17.58
N ASP A 16 -13.66 14.33 17.07
CA ASP A 16 -12.39 14.11 17.75
C ASP A 16 -11.42 15.21 17.32
N GLU A 17 -11.07 16.14 18.21
CA GLU A 17 -9.91 17.02 18.01
C GLU A 17 -8.74 16.22 17.41
N PRO A 18 -8.12 16.68 16.31
CA PRO A 18 -7.06 15.95 15.65
C PRO A 18 -5.99 15.54 16.66
N ARG A 19 -5.84 14.23 16.89
CA ARG A 19 -4.78 13.72 17.76
C ARG A 19 -3.45 14.32 17.31
N PRO A 20 -2.67 14.94 18.20
CA PRO A 20 -1.41 15.58 17.83
C PRO A 20 -0.55 14.61 17.03
N HIS A 21 0.06 15.12 15.97
CA HIS A 21 0.94 14.35 15.13
C HIS A 21 2.20 14.04 15.92
N THR A 22 2.30 12.82 16.46
CA THR A 22 3.54 12.35 17.07
C THR A 22 4.62 12.26 15.98
N PRO A 23 5.90 12.52 16.31
CA PRO A 23 6.99 12.36 15.35
C PRO A 23 6.99 10.98 14.69
N ALA A 24 6.66 9.93 15.45
CA ALA A 24 6.53 8.57 14.95
C ALA A 24 5.44 8.42 13.86
N ARG A 25 4.28 9.08 14.03
CA ARG A 25 3.18 9.06 13.04
C ARG A 25 3.56 9.77 11.75
N VAL A 26 4.20 10.94 11.85
CA VAL A 26 4.66 11.68 10.66
C VAL A 26 5.74 10.89 9.93
N PHE A 27 6.72 10.38 10.66
CA PHE A 27 7.80 9.56 10.11
C PHE A 27 7.24 8.31 9.40
N ASN A 28 6.29 7.61 10.02
CA ASN A 28 5.64 6.45 9.40
C ASN A 28 4.90 6.83 8.11
N ALA A 29 4.22 7.97 8.10
CA ALA A 29 3.49 8.46 6.93
C ALA A 29 4.43 8.88 5.78
N VAL A 30 5.58 9.49 6.11
CA VAL A 30 6.62 9.81 5.11
C VAL A 30 7.19 8.53 4.51
N ALA A 31 7.56 7.55 5.34
CA ALA A 31 8.05 6.26 4.86
C ALA A 31 7.01 5.57 3.95
N ALA A 32 5.74 5.55 4.35
CA ALA A 32 4.65 5.02 3.54
C ALA A 32 4.49 5.76 2.21
N GLY A 33 4.61 7.09 2.20
CA GLY A 33 4.54 7.91 0.99
C GLY A 33 5.69 7.60 0.03
N ILE A 34 6.91 7.43 0.54
CA ILE A 34 8.08 7.05 -0.27
C ILE A 34 7.88 5.64 -0.84
N ILE A 35 7.46 4.67 -0.02
CA ILE A 35 7.17 3.29 -0.47
C ILE A 35 6.11 3.27 -1.56
N MET A 36 5.03 4.04 -1.39
CA MET A 36 3.98 4.19 -2.39
C MET A 36 4.56 4.66 -3.72
N LEU A 37 5.37 5.72 -3.72
CA LEU A 37 6.01 6.23 -4.95
C LEU A 37 6.95 5.19 -5.57
N LEU A 38 7.76 4.50 -4.75
CA LEU A 38 8.66 3.44 -5.23
C LEU A 38 7.89 2.32 -5.92
N PHE A 39 6.80 1.83 -5.33
CA PHE A 39 5.98 0.80 -5.96
C PHE A 39 5.28 1.27 -7.24
N LEU A 40 4.81 2.53 -7.28
CA LEU A 40 4.21 3.09 -8.48
C LEU A 40 5.23 3.19 -9.63
N VAL A 41 6.42 3.70 -9.35
CA VAL A 41 7.52 3.76 -10.32
C VAL A 41 7.92 2.35 -10.76
N HIS A 42 8.08 1.42 -9.82
CA HIS A 42 8.40 0.03 -10.11
C HIS A 42 7.35 -0.65 -11.01
N ALA A 43 6.07 -0.45 -10.74
CA ALA A 43 4.99 -1.02 -11.55
C ALA A 43 4.99 -0.46 -12.98
N CYS A 44 5.19 0.85 -13.14
CA CYS A 44 5.30 1.51 -14.45
C CYS A 44 6.53 1.02 -15.23
N LEU A 45 7.70 1.00 -14.61
CA LEU A 45 8.95 0.54 -15.25
C LEU A 45 8.87 -0.95 -15.59
N GLY A 46 8.35 -1.78 -14.68
CA GLY A 46 8.12 -3.20 -14.92
C GLY A 46 7.20 -3.44 -16.11
N THR A 47 6.11 -2.67 -16.22
CA THR A 47 5.20 -2.75 -17.36
C THR A 47 5.86 -2.28 -18.65
N LEU A 48 6.62 -1.18 -18.64
CA LEU A 48 7.36 -0.70 -19.82
C LEU A 48 8.39 -1.73 -20.29
N LYS A 49 9.11 -2.39 -19.38
CA LYS A 49 10.10 -3.44 -19.70
C LYS A 49 9.47 -4.63 -20.43
N LEU A 50 8.19 -4.95 -20.17
CA LEU A 50 7.48 -6.01 -20.89
C LEU A 50 7.27 -5.68 -22.37
N TYR A 51 7.17 -4.39 -22.74
CA TYR A 51 7.00 -3.95 -24.12
C TYR A 51 8.30 -3.49 -24.78
N TRP A 52 9.30 -3.08 -23.99
CA TRP A 52 10.64 -2.69 -24.43
C TRP A 52 11.72 -3.49 -23.68
N PRO A 53 12.01 -4.74 -24.11
CA PRO A 53 12.97 -5.61 -23.45
C PRO A 53 14.39 -5.05 -23.41
N GLU A 54 14.75 -4.10 -24.26
CA GLU A 54 16.07 -3.46 -24.31
C GLU A 54 16.32 -2.45 -23.16
N MET A 55 15.29 -2.11 -22.38
CA MET A 55 15.43 -1.16 -21.26
C MET A 55 16.47 -1.66 -20.24
N PRO A 56 17.43 -0.83 -19.80
CA PRO A 56 18.50 -1.28 -18.93
C PRO A 56 17.96 -1.75 -17.56
N SER A 57 18.49 -2.88 -17.07
CA SER A 57 18.02 -3.58 -15.86
C SER A 57 18.80 -3.24 -14.58
N ASN A 58 19.63 -2.20 -14.61
CA ASN A 58 20.62 -1.87 -13.57
C ASN A 58 20.06 -1.11 -12.35
N LEU A 59 18.88 -1.50 -11.87
CA LEU A 59 18.19 -0.84 -10.74
C LEU A 59 18.06 -1.72 -9.48
N GLU A 60 18.81 -2.82 -9.40
CA GLU A 60 18.76 -3.75 -8.26
C GLU A 60 19.00 -3.07 -6.91
N PHE A 61 19.89 -2.07 -6.84
CA PHE A 61 20.14 -1.33 -5.61
C PHE A 61 18.89 -0.56 -5.13
N ILE A 62 18.04 -0.09 -6.04
CA ILE A 62 16.78 0.61 -5.72
C ILE A 62 15.80 -0.34 -5.07
N VAL A 63 15.76 -1.61 -5.50
CA VAL A 63 14.92 -2.65 -4.89
C VAL A 63 15.31 -2.85 -3.43
N TRP A 64 16.60 -3.03 -3.15
CA TRP A 64 17.10 -3.21 -1.77
C TRP A 64 16.90 -1.98 -0.90
N PHE A 65 17.06 -0.78 -1.47
CA PHE A 65 16.69 0.47 -0.79
C PHE A 65 15.19 0.50 -0.44
N GLY A 66 14.32 0.07 -1.36
CA GLY A 66 12.89 -0.07 -1.10
C GLY A 66 12.58 -1.06 0.03
N VAL A 67 13.24 -2.23 0.05
CA VAL A 67 13.12 -3.22 1.13
C VAL A 67 13.49 -2.63 2.49
N ALA A 68 14.58 -1.87 2.56
CA ALA A 68 14.98 -1.20 3.80
C ALA A 68 13.91 -0.21 4.30
N ILE A 69 13.31 0.58 3.40
CA ILE A 69 12.23 1.50 3.77
C ILE A 69 10.98 0.74 4.20
N ILE A 70 10.64 -0.38 3.56
CA ILE A 70 9.53 -1.25 3.99
C ILE A 70 9.75 -1.72 5.44
N ALA A 71 10.95 -2.19 5.79
CA ALA A 71 11.27 -2.59 7.15
C ALA A 71 11.08 -1.44 8.15
N VAL A 72 11.56 -0.24 7.80
CA VAL A 72 11.35 0.98 8.59
C VAL A 72 9.86 1.29 8.77
N HIS A 73 9.06 1.21 7.71
CA HIS A 73 7.62 1.43 7.76
C HIS A 73 6.89 0.40 8.62
N VAL A 74 7.30 -0.88 8.58
CA VAL A 74 6.74 -1.92 9.45
C VAL A 74 7.03 -1.62 10.91
N ILE A 75 8.29 -1.32 11.26
CA ILE A 75 8.68 -0.99 12.64
C ILE A 75 7.90 0.25 13.13
N ALA A 76 7.86 1.31 12.33
CA ALA A 76 7.12 2.52 12.67
C ALA A 76 5.60 2.26 12.78
N SER A 77 5.06 1.34 11.98
CA SER A 77 3.66 0.92 12.08
C SER A 77 3.37 0.12 13.34
N ILE A 78 4.30 -0.69 13.84
CA ILE A 78 4.19 -1.37 15.15
C ILE A 78 4.15 -0.33 16.26
N VAL A 79 5.12 0.59 16.28
CA VAL A 79 5.20 1.66 17.30
C VAL A 79 3.94 2.51 17.32
N THR A 80 3.52 3.03 16.18
CA THR A 80 2.30 3.86 16.10
C THR A 80 1.02 3.10 16.44
N THR A 81 0.98 1.79 16.18
CA THR A 81 -0.11 0.91 16.61
C THR A 81 -0.12 0.73 18.13
N TYR A 82 1.04 0.51 18.74
CA TYR A 82 1.19 0.37 20.19
C TYR A 82 0.82 1.68 20.92
N GLU A 83 1.33 2.82 20.46
CA GLU A 83 0.96 4.15 20.97
C GLU A 83 -0.56 4.35 20.92
N MET A 84 -1.20 3.96 19.81
CA MET A 84 -2.65 4.11 19.67
C MET A 84 -3.44 3.20 20.62
N TRP A 85 -3.00 1.97 20.87
CA TRP A 85 -3.71 1.01 21.74
C TRP A 85 -3.50 1.27 23.23
N THR A 86 -2.38 1.88 23.60
CA THR A 86 -2.05 2.21 25.00
C THR A 86 -2.43 3.63 25.39
N ASP A 87 -2.96 4.42 24.46
CA ASP A 87 -3.48 5.77 24.69
C ASP A 87 -4.67 5.75 25.67
N THR A 88 -4.40 6.03 26.95
CA THR A 88 -5.41 6.12 28.01
C THR A 88 -6.13 7.47 28.05
N VAL A 89 -5.56 8.51 27.41
CA VAL A 89 -6.11 9.86 27.38
C VAL A 89 -7.18 9.97 26.29
N ARG A 90 -6.95 9.37 25.12
CA ARG A 90 -7.88 9.33 23.97
C ARG A 90 -7.96 7.91 23.39
N PRO A 91 -8.64 6.96 24.07
CA PRO A 91 -8.70 5.58 23.63
C PRO A 91 -9.29 5.45 22.22
N PRO A 92 -8.81 4.51 21.39
CA PRO A 92 -9.33 4.35 20.03
C PRO A 92 -10.73 3.73 20.06
N SER A 93 -11.65 4.32 19.29
CA SER A 93 -12.97 3.72 19.04
C SER A 93 -12.85 2.36 18.33
N ASP A 94 -13.85 1.50 18.45
CA ASP A 94 -13.82 0.17 17.85
C ASP A 94 -13.74 0.21 16.33
N ARG A 95 -14.37 1.21 15.70
CA ARG A 95 -14.22 1.49 14.27
C ARG A 95 -12.76 1.73 13.89
N LYS A 96 -12.03 2.50 14.70
CA LYS A 96 -10.61 2.79 14.49
C LYS A 96 -9.74 1.55 14.70
N LYS A 97 -10.01 0.75 15.73
CA LYS A 97 -9.33 -0.54 15.96
C LYS A 97 -9.52 -1.49 14.78
N ARG A 98 -10.75 -1.69 14.32
CA ARG A 98 -11.07 -2.51 13.15
C ARG A 98 -10.36 -2.02 11.89
N HIS A 99 -10.32 -0.70 11.67
CA HIS A 99 -9.59 -0.13 10.53
C HIS A 99 -8.08 -0.36 10.64
N GLN A 100 -7.50 -0.28 11.84
CA GLN A 100 -6.08 -0.59 12.05
C GLN A 100 -5.78 -2.08 11.82
N ILE A 101 -6.65 -2.98 12.27
CA ILE A 101 -6.55 -4.42 11.99
C ILE A 101 -6.60 -4.67 10.47
N LEU A 102 -7.50 -4.00 9.74
CA LEU A 102 -7.59 -4.14 8.28
C LEU A 102 -6.28 -3.71 7.58
N LYS A 103 -5.59 -2.67 8.07
CA LYS A 103 -4.28 -2.29 7.53
C LYS A 103 -3.23 -3.38 7.76
N TRP A 104 -3.22 -3.97 8.96
CA TRP A 104 -2.32 -5.09 9.28
C TRP A 104 -2.59 -6.31 8.40
N VAL A 105 -3.86 -6.72 8.27
CA VAL A 105 -4.24 -7.87 7.44
C VAL A 105 -3.83 -7.64 5.98
N THR A 106 -4.20 -6.50 5.40
CA THR A 106 -3.82 -6.18 4.02
C THR A 106 -2.31 -6.04 3.84
N GLY A 107 -1.59 -5.52 4.83
CA GLY A 107 -0.13 -5.39 4.81
C GLY A 107 0.58 -6.74 4.89
N ILE A 108 0.11 -7.67 5.73
CA ILE A 108 0.66 -9.03 5.82
C ILE A 108 0.43 -9.80 4.53
N LEU A 109 -0.79 -9.76 3.98
CA LEU A 109 -1.10 -10.38 2.70
C LEU A 109 -0.22 -9.83 1.58
N LEU A 110 -0.04 -8.50 1.54
CA LEU A 110 0.83 -7.84 0.58
C LEU A 110 2.30 -8.28 0.76
N LEU A 111 2.81 -8.35 1.99
CA LEU A 111 4.18 -8.79 2.26
C LEU A 111 4.41 -10.22 1.75
N VAL A 112 3.50 -11.15 2.04
CA VAL A 112 3.56 -12.53 1.54
C VAL A 112 3.57 -12.55 0.01
N SER A 113 2.70 -11.76 -0.62
CA SER A 113 2.62 -11.67 -2.08
C SER A 113 3.91 -11.10 -2.70
N ILE A 114 4.51 -10.07 -2.08
CA ILE A 114 5.79 -9.51 -2.51
C ILE A 114 6.91 -10.56 -2.42
N VAL A 115 6.95 -11.34 -1.34
CA VAL A 115 7.93 -12.43 -1.20
C VAL A 115 7.76 -13.46 -2.31
N ILE A 116 6.52 -13.91 -2.59
CA ILE A 116 6.25 -14.86 -3.69
C ILE A 116 6.65 -14.26 -5.04
N HIS A 117 6.29 -13.01 -5.31
CA HIS A 117 6.68 -12.30 -6.53
C HIS A 117 8.21 -12.25 -6.69
N GLN A 118 8.94 -11.88 -5.62
CA GLN A 118 10.39 -11.83 -5.63
C GLN A 118 11.02 -13.21 -5.87
N LEU A 119 10.47 -14.27 -5.26
CA LEU A 119 10.94 -15.64 -5.48
C LEU A 119 10.74 -16.11 -6.92
N CYS A 120 9.65 -15.68 -7.58
CA CYS A 120 9.43 -15.96 -9.00
C CYS A 120 10.44 -15.23 -9.89
N VAL A 121 10.68 -13.94 -9.64
CA VAL A 121 11.58 -13.11 -10.46
C VAL A 121 13.06 -13.42 -10.23
N SER A 122 13.44 -13.88 -9.04
CA SER A 122 14.82 -14.28 -8.73
C SER A 122 15.16 -15.71 -9.15
N GLU A 123 14.23 -16.42 -9.79
CA GLU A 123 14.38 -17.82 -10.23
C GLU A 123 14.85 -18.78 -9.12
N LEU A 124 14.55 -18.45 -7.86
CA LEU A 124 14.83 -19.31 -6.71
C LEU A 124 13.83 -20.47 -6.58
N LEU A 125 12.75 -20.44 -7.37
CA LEU A 125 11.78 -21.51 -7.49
C LEU A 125 12.11 -22.44 -8.67
N PRO A 126 11.69 -23.72 -8.63
CA PRO A 126 11.80 -24.60 -9.78
C PRO A 126 11.16 -23.99 -11.05
N PRO A 127 11.72 -24.19 -12.25
CA PRO A 127 11.20 -23.58 -13.49
C PRO A 127 9.70 -23.79 -13.71
N ALA A 128 9.21 -25.03 -13.48
CA ALA A 128 7.79 -25.35 -13.60
C ALA A 128 6.90 -24.56 -12.64
N ALA A 129 7.41 -24.16 -11.47
CA ALA A 129 6.69 -23.32 -10.53
C ALA A 129 6.71 -21.85 -10.98
N VAL A 130 7.82 -21.35 -11.53
CA VAL A 130 7.92 -19.99 -12.10
C VAL A 130 6.91 -19.79 -13.22
N ASP A 131 6.79 -20.75 -14.15
CA ASP A 131 5.86 -20.66 -15.28
C ASP A 131 4.39 -20.55 -14.83
N VAL A 132 4.03 -21.25 -13.76
CA VAL A 132 2.65 -21.27 -13.25
C VAL A 132 2.36 -20.08 -12.33
N LEU A 133 3.33 -19.65 -11.52
CA LEU A 133 3.10 -18.70 -10.43
C LEU A 133 3.40 -17.25 -10.79
N THR A 134 4.31 -16.97 -11.73
CA THR A 134 4.78 -15.61 -12.00
C THR A 134 3.64 -14.65 -12.31
N LEU A 135 2.75 -15.05 -13.21
CA LEU A 135 1.66 -14.21 -13.66
C LEU A 135 0.57 -14.02 -12.58
N PRO A 136 0.04 -15.07 -11.93
CA PRO A 136 -0.83 -14.90 -10.77
C PRO A 136 -0.19 -14.06 -9.66
N ALA A 137 1.09 -14.26 -9.36
CA ALA A 137 1.80 -13.51 -8.32
C ALA A 137 1.88 -12.01 -8.66
N LEU A 138 2.12 -11.63 -9.92
CA LEU A 138 2.10 -10.25 -10.37
C LEU A 138 0.71 -9.61 -10.18
N ILE A 139 -0.34 -10.26 -10.66
CA ILE A 139 -1.72 -9.74 -10.58
C ILE A 139 -2.17 -9.62 -9.13
N VAL A 140 -1.95 -10.67 -8.32
CA VAL A 140 -2.31 -10.68 -6.89
C VAL A 140 -1.53 -9.61 -6.14
N THR A 141 -0.24 -9.44 -6.40
CA THR A 141 0.58 -8.38 -5.77
C THR A 141 0.04 -7.00 -6.12
N ALA A 142 -0.29 -6.72 -7.39
CA ALA A 142 -0.85 -5.45 -7.81
C ALA A 142 -2.18 -5.15 -7.11
N ILE A 143 -3.08 -6.14 -7.02
CA ILE A 143 -4.38 -6.00 -6.35
C ILE A 143 -4.20 -5.77 -4.85
N LEU A 144 -3.35 -6.54 -4.18
CA LEU A 144 -3.10 -6.40 -2.74
C LEU A 144 -2.43 -5.07 -2.41
N LEU A 145 -1.51 -4.61 -3.25
CA LEU A 145 -0.90 -3.28 -3.13
C LEU A 145 -1.97 -2.20 -3.23
N CYS A 146 -2.81 -2.25 -4.26
CA CYS A 146 -3.91 -1.32 -4.44
C CYS A 146 -4.84 -1.30 -3.23
N TRP A 147 -5.20 -2.49 -2.71
CA TRP A 147 -6.08 -2.61 -1.56
C TRP A 147 -5.44 -1.99 -0.31
N HIS A 148 -4.19 -2.31 -0.03
CA HIS A 148 -3.46 -1.76 1.12
C HIS A 148 -3.35 -0.23 1.03
N LEU A 149 -2.97 0.31 -0.14
CA LEU A 149 -2.91 1.74 -0.39
C LEU A 149 -4.28 2.43 -0.26
N PHE A 150 -5.35 1.80 -0.76
CA PHE A 150 -6.71 2.33 -0.68
C PHE A 150 -7.20 2.46 0.77
N VAL A 151 -6.93 1.44 1.59
CA VAL A 151 -7.23 1.43 3.03
C VAL A 151 -6.37 2.48 3.74
N GLY A 152 -5.06 2.56 3.42
CA GLY A 152 -4.10 3.49 4.01
C GLY A 152 -4.28 4.96 3.62
N ALA A 153 -4.95 5.27 2.52
CA ALA A 153 -5.07 6.62 1.98
C ALA A 153 -5.64 7.66 2.96
N LYS A 154 -6.58 7.26 3.85
CA LYS A 154 -7.12 8.19 4.89
C LYS A 154 -6.01 8.61 5.85
N SER A 155 -5.29 7.62 6.38
CA SER A 155 -4.22 7.91 7.33
C SER A 155 -3.09 8.65 6.67
N LEU A 156 -2.68 8.26 5.47
CA LEU A 156 -1.56 8.90 4.76
C LEU A 156 -1.82 10.39 4.52
N THR A 157 -2.97 10.72 3.93
CA THR A 157 -3.32 12.13 3.64
C THR A 157 -3.42 12.96 4.91
N ARG A 158 -4.06 12.42 5.96
CA ARG A 158 -4.18 13.10 7.24
C ARG A 158 -2.83 13.27 7.94
N ASP A 159 -2.03 12.21 8.02
CA ASP A 159 -0.76 12.18 8.78
C ASP A 159 0.33 13.02 8.10
N LEU A 160 0.23 13.27 6.78
CA LEU A 160 1.05 14.23 6.02
C LEU A 160 0.44 15.64 5.95
N ASN A 161 -0.65 15.92 6.68
CA ASN A 161 -1.35 17.20 6.66
C ASN A 161 -1.78 17.66 5.25
N LEU A 162 -2.13 16.72 4.37
CA LEU A 162 -2.68 17.01 3.06
C LEU A 162 -4.18 17.32 3.18
N LYS A 163 -4.68 18.20 2.30
CA LYS A 163 -6.11 18.50 2.23
C LYS A 163 -6.92 17.22 1.99
N SER A 164 -8.04 17.07 2.67
CA SER A 164 -8.95 15.91 2.53
C SER A 164 -9.40 15.67 1.08
N ALA A 165 -9.45 16.74 0.27
CA ALA A 165 -9.72 16.72 -1.16
C ALA A 165 -8.77 15.80 -1.96
N PHE A 166 -7.53 15.57 -1.51
CA PHE A 166 -6.58 14.69 -2.21
C PHE A 166 -6.85 13.20 -2.04
N ARG A 167 -7.70 12.81 -1.08
CA ARG A 167 -7.94 11.41 -0.74
C ARG A 167 -8.61 10.61 -1.85
N THR A 168 -9.64 11.18 -2.47
CA THR A 168 -10.38 10.52 -3.55
C THR A 168 -9.54 10.42 -4.83
N PRO A 169 -8.89 11.50 -5.31
CA PRO A 169 -7.97 11.42 -6.44
C PRO A 169 -6.88 10.36 -6.24
N LEU A 170 -6.27 10.32 -5.06
CA LEU A 170 -5.20 9.36 -4.75
C LEU A 170 -5.69 7.90 -4.88
N ARG A 171 -6.90 7.61 -4.38
CA ARG A 171 -7.52 6.28 -4.52
C ARG A 171 -7.83 5.92 -5.97
N VAL A 172 -8.34 6.89 -6.74
CA VAL A 172 -8.61 6.69 -8.17
C VAL A 172 -7.31 6.37 -8.92
N VAL A 173 -6.23 7.10 -8.65
CA VAL A 173 -4.92 6.84 -9.24
C VAL A 173 -4.45 5.40 -8.95
N PHE A 174 -4.55 4.93 -7.71
CA PHE A 174 -4.18 3.55 -7.38
C PHE A 174 -4.98 2.52 -8.16
N ILE A 175 -6.29 2.71 -8.27
CA ILE A 175 -7.17 1.80 -9.00
C ILE A 175 -6.82 1.81 -10.49
N VAL A 176 -6.68 2.99 -11.10
CA VAL A 176 -6.36 3.13 -12.52
C VAL A 176 -5.03 2.46 -12.85
N ILE A 177 -3.98 2.72 -12.06
CA ILE A 177 -2.67 2.11 -12.28
C ILE A 177 -2.75 0.59 -12.15
N THR A 178 -3.48 0.09 -11.16
CA THR A 178 -3.67 -1.37 -10.97
C THR A 178 -4.40 -2.00 -12.14
N VAL A 179 -5.46 -1.37 -12.64
CA VAL A 179 -6.19 -1.85 -13.83
C VAL A 179 -5.28 -1.86 -15.05
N VAL A 180 -4.48 -0.81 -15.26
CA VAL A 180 -3.53 -0.72 -16.38
C VAL A 180 -2.47 -1.82 -16.30
N VAL A 181 -1.87 -2.03 -15.13
CA VAL A 181 -0.87 -3.09 -14.91
C VAL A 181 -1.48 -4.47 -15.15
N CYS A 182 -2.64 -4.76 -14.55
CA CYS A 182 -3.32 -6.05 -14.75
C CYS A 182 -3.69 -6.26 -16.22
N ALA A 183 -4.21 -5.26 -16.92
CA ALA A 183 -4.54 -5.35 -18.33
C ALA A 183 -3.30 -5.58 -19.20
N ALA A 184 -2.21 -4.86 -18.94
CA ALA A 184 -0.95 -5.03 -19.67
C ALA A 184 -0.39 -6.45 -19.51
N VAL A 185 -0.40 -6.97 -18.27
CA VAL A 185 0.03 -8.33 -17.95
C VAL A 185 -0.87 -9.37 -18.63
N LEU A 186 -2.18 -9.18 -18.64
CA LEU A 186 -3.13 -10.09 -19.30
C LEU A 186 -2.99 -10.08 -20.83
N VAL A 187 -2.74 -8.93 -21.46
CA VAL A 187 -2.56 -8.82 -22.92
C VAL A 187 -1.36 -9.65 -23.39
N LEU A 188 -0.32 -9.79 -22.58
CA LEU A 188 0.84 -10.62 -22.91
C LEU A 188 0.53 -12.12 -22.96
N ILE A 189 -0.51 -12.58 -22.27
CA ILE A 189 -0.93 -14.00 -22.30
C ILE A 189 -1.63 -14.33 -23.61
N VAL A 190 -2.33 -13.35 -24.18
CA VAL A 190 -3.18 -13.54 -25.37
C VAL A 190 -2.38 -13.37 -26.68
N ARG A 191 -1.14 -12.87 -26.59
CA ARG A 191 -0.22 -12.74 -27.72
C ARG A 191 0.64 -13.98 -27.87
#